data_AF-A0A1G9A1R7-F1
#
_entry.id   AF-A0A1G9A1R7-F1
#
_cell.length_a   1.000
_cell.length_b   1.000
_cell.length_c   1.000
_cell.angle_alpha   90.00
_cell.angle_beta   90.00
_cell.angle_gamma   90.00
#
_symmetry.space_group_name_H-M   'P 1'
#
loop_
_entity.id
_entity.type
_entity.pdbx_description
1 polymer ?
#
loop_
_entity_poly.entity_id
_entity_poly.type
_entity_poly.pdbx_seq_one_letter_code
_entity_poly.pdbx_strand_id
1 'polypeptide(L)' 'MTMWEQLVLDIPGWEPLEVVPTPAMRRGEQSLFQCSWCGCVVVQPRPITRRLGACPSCDHDPVEWWTQDALCAGLREVSA' A
#
# COMPACT_ATOMS: atom_id res chain seq x y z
N MET A 1 23.44 5.29 -11.69
CA MET A 1 22.04 5.06 -12.08
C MET A 1 21.72 3.61 -11.83
N THR A 2 21.10 3.28 -10.70
CA THR A 2 20.69 1.91 -10.39
C THR A 2 19.40 1.60 -11.12
N MET A 3 19.52 0.75 -12.14
CA MET A 3 18.42 0.18 -12.89
C MET A 3 17.73 -0.83 -11.97
N TRP A 4 16.53 -0.50 -11.50
CA TRP A 4 15.69 -1.45 -10.78
C TRP A 4 15.14 -2.42 -11.82
N GLU A 5 15.72 -3.62 -11.90
CA GLU A 5 15.13 -4.72 -12.66
C GLU A 5 13.80 -5.08 -12.00
N GLN A 6 12.72 -4.55 -12.57
CA GLN A 6 11.37 -4.95 -12.20
C GLN A 6 11.26 -6.46 -12.44
N LEU A 7 10.99 -7.22 -11.39
CA LEU A 7 10.75 -8.66 -11.48
C LEU A 7 9.46 -8.86 -12.30
N VAL A 8 9.60 -9.13 -13.60
CA VAL A 8 8.48 -9.51 -14.46
C VAL A 8 8.29 -11.02 -14.31
N LEU A 9 7.22 -11.42 -13.64
CA LEU A 9 6.80 -12.82 -13.60
C LEU A 9 5.93 -13.09 -14.83
N ASP A 10 6.49 -13.77 -15.83
CA ASP A 10 5.71 -14.26 -16.97
C ASP A 10 4.83 -15.44 -16.54
N ILE A 11 3.58 -15.14 -16.17
CA ILE A 11 2.57 -16.14 -15.82
C ILE A 11 1.73 -16.42 -17.07
N PRO A 12 1.76 -17.65 -17.64
CA PRO A 12 1.01 -17.96 -18.86
C PRO A 12 -0.49 -17.68 -18.70
N GLY A 13 -1.04 -16.85 -19.59
CA GLY A 13 -2.45 -16.43 -19.56
C GLY A 13 -2.76 -15.18 -18.73
N TRP A 14 -1.74 -14.52 -18.16
CA TRP A 14 -1.88 -13.24 -17.49
C TRP A 14 -1.36 -12.11 -18.37
N GLU A 15 -2.10 -11.02 -18.44
CA GLU A 15 -1.60 -9.78 -19.04
C GLU A 15 -0.55 -9.14 -18.12
N PRO A 16 0.53 -8.55 -18.66
CA PRO A 16 1.54 -7.90 -17.85
C PRO A 16 0.93 -6.77 -17.01
N LEU A 17 1.13 -6.83 -15.69
CA LEU A 17 0.73 -5.78 -14.77
C LEU A 17 1.96 -4.97 -14.36
N GLU A 18 1.89 -3.65 -14.51
CA GLU A 18 2.88 -2.74 -13.96
C GLU A 18 2.39 -2.17 -12.63
N VAL A 19 3.31 -2.14 -11.67
CA VAL A 19 3.12 -1.48 -10.39
C VAL A 19 3.48 0.01 -10.54
N VAL A 20 2.48 0.89 -10.59
CA VAL A 20 2.65 2.34 -10.72
C VAL A 20 2.18 3.13 -9.49
N PRO A 21 2.94 4.15 -9.04
CA PRO A 21 2.46 5.04 -8.00
C PRO A 21 1.18 5.79 -8.38
N THR A 22 0.17 5.74 -7.50
CA THR A 22 -1.05 6.55 -7.62
C THR A 22 -0.72 8.04 -7.46
N PRO A 23 -1.59 8.96 -7.96
CA PRO A 23 -1.36 10.39 -7.83
C PRO A 23 -1.15 10.87 -6.38
N ALA A 24 -1.92 10.32 -5.43
CA ALA A 24 -1.82 10.68 -4.01
C ALA A 24 -0.47 10.25 -3.41
N MET A 25 0.07 9.10 -3.82
CA MET A 25 1.40 8.68 -3.41
C MET A 25 2.50 9.57 -3.97
N ARG A 26 2.41 9.94 -5.27
CA ARG A 26 3.41 10.82 -5.89
C ARG A 26 3.50 12.17 -5.18
N ARG A 27 2.38 12.61 -4.58
CA ARG A 27 2.30 13.83 -3.78
C ARG A 27 2.62 13.62 -2.29
N GLY A 28 2.84 12.39 -1.83
CA GLY A 28 3.10 12.10 -0.41
C GLY A 28 1.90 12.37 0.50
N GLU A 29 0.69 12.25 -0.03
CA GLU A 29 -0.57 12.60 0.65
C GLU A 29 -1.18 11.42 1.42
N GLN A 30 -0.43 10.34 1.67
CA GLN A 30 -0.92 9.14 2.32
C GLN A 30 0.08 8.60 3.34
N SER A 31 -0.43 8.02 4.42
CA SER A 31 0.31 7.21 5.38
C SER A 31 -0.28 5.81 5.41
N LEU A 32 0.57 4.82 5.61
CA LEU A 32 0.16 3.43 5.75
C LEU A 32 0.29 3.02 7.21
N PHE A 33 -0.73 2.32 7.70
CA PHE A 33 -0.74 1.78 9.04
C PHE A 33 -0.98 0.29 8.97
N GLN A 34 -0.18 -0.47 9.72
CA GLN A 34 -0.31 -1.90 9.84
C GLN A 34 -0.75 -2.26 11.26
N CYS A 35 -1.80 -3.06 11.36
CA CYS A 35 -2.25 -3.65 12.61
C CYS A 35 -1.17 -4.60 13.14
N SER A 36 -0.70 -4.36 14.37
CA SER A 36 0.35 -5.19 15.00
C SER A 36 -0.11 -6.62 15.31
N TRP A 37 -1.42 -6.88 15.37
CA TRP A 37 -1.97 -8.20 15.67
C TRP A 37 -2.19 -9.08 14.43
N CYS A 38 -3.00 -8.61 13.47
CA CYS A 38 -3.40 -9.41 12.31
C CYS A 38 -2.68 -9.03 11.00
N GLY A 39 -1.87 -7.96 11.01
CA GLY A 39 -1.15 -7.50 9.82
C GLY A 39 -2.00 -6.74 8.80
N CYS A 40 -3.27 -6.43 9.09
CA CYS A 40 -4.12 -5.60 8.23
C CYS A 40 -3.46 -4.25 7.95
N VAL A 41 -3.37 -3.86 6.67
CA VAL A 41 -2.85 -2.57 6.24
C VAL A 41 -4.01 -1.65 5.87
N VAL A 42 -4.01 -0.44 6.45
CA VAL A 42 -4.94 0.64 6.11
C VAL A 42 -4.18 1.84 5.59
N VAL A 43 -4.79 2.55 4.63
CA VAL A 43 -4.24 3.77 4.03
C VAL A 43 -5.04 4.94 4.55
N GLN A 44 -4.37 5.94 5.12
CA GLN A 44 -5.01 7.17 5.56
C GLN A 44 -4.44 8.38 4.80
N PRO A 45 -5.29 9.29 4.29
CA PRO A 45 -4.80 10.52 3.69
C PRO A 45 -4.13 11.43 4.73
N ARG A 46 -3.14 12.21 4.29
CA ARG A 46 -2.51 13.29 5.05
C ARG A 46 -3.19 14.63 4.77
N PRO A 47 -3.26 15.54 5.76
CA PRO A 47 -2.85 15.35 7.16
C PRO A 47 -3.82 14.42 7.91
N ILE A 48 -3.31 13.68 8.88
CA ILE A 48 -4.10 12.75 9.71
C ILE A 48 -5.03 13.59 10.59
N THR A 49 -6.33 13.52 10.34
CA THR A 49 -7.34 14.27 11.11
C THR A 49 -7.90 13.48 12.29
N ARG A 50 -7.70 12.16 12.34
CA ARG A 50 -8.21 11.26 13.39
C ARG A 50 -7.25 10.10 13.63
N ARG A 51 -7.21 9.62 14.88
CA ARG A 51 -6.51 8.39 15.24
C ARG A 51 -7.31 7.18 14.76
N LEU A 52 -6.59 6.12 14.39
CA LEU A 52 -7.19 4.82 14.11
C LEU A 52 -7.69 4.19 15.43
N GLY A 53 -8.88 3.61 15.38
CA GLY A 53 -9.46 2.84 16.49
C GLY A 53 -9.20 1.34 16.32
N ALA A 54 -10.20 0.52 16.62
CA ALA A 54 -10.17 -0.92 16.42
C ALA A 54 -9.78 -1.31 14.99
N CYS A 55 -9.10 -2.45 14.84
CA CYS A 55 -8.76 -2.98 13.53
C CYS A 55 -10.02 -3.43 12.77
N PRO A 56 -10.30 -2.92 11.55
CA PRO A 56 -11.50 -3.30 10.80
C PRO A 56 -11.50 -4.75 10.28
N SER A 57 -10.37 -5.46 10.41
CA SER A 57 -10.21 -6.84 9.94
C SER A 57 -10.38 -7.88 11.06
N CYS A 58 -9.89 -7.58 12.27
CA CYS A 58 -9.89 -8.54 13.38
C CYS A 58 -10.58 -8.03 14.66
N ASP A 59 -11.19 -6.85 14.59
CA ASP A 59 -11.90 -6.17 15.70
C ASP A 59 -11.08 -6.02 17.00
N HIS A 60 -9.76 -6.14 16.92
CA HIS A 60 -8.88 -6.03 18.08
C HIS A 60 -8.83 -4.57 18.57
N ASP A 61 -9.08 -4.37 19.87
CA ASP A 61 -9.08 -3.08 20.55
C ASP A 61 -8.68 -3.27 22.03
N PRO A 62 -7.64 -2.59 22.55
CA PRO A 62 -6.76 -1.67 21.85
C PRO A 62 -5.83 -2.38 20.86
N VAL A 63 -5.64 -1.79 19.69
CA VAL A 63 -4.64 -2.22 18.71
C VAL A 63 -3.55 -1.16 18.59
N GLU A 64 -2.29 -1.61 18.52
CA GLU A 64 -1.18 -0.75 18.14
C GLU A 64 -1.05 -0.72 16.62
N TRP A 65 -0.96 0.49 16.06
CA TRP A 65 -0.79 0.71 14.64
C TRP A 65 0.65 1.10 14.34
N TRP A 66 1.37 0.26 13.59
CA TRP A 66 2.69 0.61 13.09
C TRP A 66 2.55 1.47 11.84
N THR A 67 3.17 2.64 11.86
CA THR A 67 3.15 3.55 10.71
C THR A 67 4.36 3.27 9.82
N GLN A 68 4.12 3.16 8.52
CA GLN A 68 5.19 3.11 7.53
C GLN A 68 4.99 4.19 6.47
N ASP A 69 6.09 4.83 6.10
CA ASP A 69 6.16 5.67 4.92
C ASP A 69 6.61 4.78 3.76
N ALA A 70 5.65 4.08 3.13
CA ALA A 70 5.92 3.23 1.98
C ALA A 70 5.19 3.74 0.73
N LEU A 71 5.82 3.55 -0.43
CA LEU A 71 5.21 3.81 -1.72
C LEU A 71 4.26 2.64 -2.05
N CYS A 72 3.00 2.71 -1.61
CA CYS A 72 1.96 1.72 -1.96
C CYS A 72 1.48 1.84 -3.42
N ALA A 73 2.25 1.35 -4.39
CA ALA A 73 1.90 1.49 -5.80
C ALA A 73 0.68 0.63 -6.21
N GLY A 74 -0.14 1.18 -7.11
CA GLY A 74 -1.28 0.48 -7.70
C GLY A 74 -0.84 -0.36 -8.90
N LEU A 75 -1.65 -1.35 -9.28
CA LEU A 75 -1.43 -2.14 -10.49
C LEU A 75 -2.16 -1.48 -11.67
N ARG A 76 -1.51 -1.40 -12.82
CA ARG A 76 -2.14 -1.08 -14.11
C ARG A 76 -1.80 -2.15 -15.13
N GLU A 77 -2.71 -2.36 -16.07
CA GLU A 77 -2.45 -3.17 -17.25
C GLU A 77 -1.44 -2.47 -18.17
N VAL A 78 -0.52 -3.24 -18.75
CA VAL A 78 0.41 -2.76 -19.77
C VAL A 78 -0.04 -3.33 -21.11
N SER A 79 -0.57 -2.48 -21.98
CA SER A 79 -0.82 -2.85 -23.37
C SER A 79 0.52 -3.18 -24.05
N ALA A 80 0.61 -4.38 -24.65
CA ALA A 80 1.78 -4.86 -25.39
C ALA A 80 2.04 -4.06 -26.69
#